data_AF-A0AAX4I4W1-F1
#
_entry.id   AF-A0AAX4I4W1-F1
#
_cell.length_a   1.000
_cell.length_b   1.000
_cell.length_c   1.000
_cell.angle_alpha   90.00
_cell.angle_beta   90.00
_cell.angle_gamma   90.00
#
_symmetry.space_group_name_H-M   'P 1'
#
loop_
_entity.id
_entity.type
_entity.pdbx_description
1 polymer ?
#
loop_
_entity_poly.entity_id
_entity_poly.type
_entity_poly.pdbx_seq_one_letter_code
_entity_poly.pdbx_strand_id
1 'polypeptide(L)'
;MLSLDQIPEEIVHQILHYISPEDNLLLVHLLSRRLNQLAQEPLLWRYYCLHAFKFWHPSHNFDEKLKEPASRVAWKDLFLFRKRRDAKVASLFNEVLATKYGRAKKFGEICSLGYDAKDFILSQVQTPDAADDVLARRYFGNAILSSVRRGVAIQIWDDLRNEEAFESRRPNQVPEVVPGRLERALAAFDMFVIQDDIGDVDDVSQALDNLAAEFRDNHPHFDSLCIREQSLTLNRWLRVKNLTGMVDPETNYRNLRNCLIGHALRDEAHQSLPMVSAAIFCCIGERLGLNAHCCALPGHVLAMVFAAQDTTLDGSRVTDPLRPIERMYLDPYGGDDEFDKETLRHFIAQVGWHSLDVDTMAPAAVSTMIGRLAHNIRHTNLFLTSQDVSVERLAGLGTGTALQNLELSVYAAAWATTLLDPGAFVDITSHFALRFNSLRFDDAWLVEKIYVNRPQPHGDVFLAAPNPEYILRLIRRADELKPVLREAQTTTEFKVGNVVRHGRYGFVGVVINGEVPPQGSDLYYRLLTPPSMQGTFSLVKASSLELVQDIEEAQAAMFPDTGLFFKRFDKERCTFIPSNNEMVYTPL
;
A
#
# COMPACT_ATOMS: atom_id res chain seq x y z
N MET A 1 -46.99 -12.51 33.77
CA MET A 1 -45.83 -12.10 32.95
C MET A 1 -44.66 -12.97 33.35
N LEU A 2 -43.95 -13.57 32.39
CA LEU A 2 -42.68 -14.24 32.69
C LEU A 2 -41.66 -13.19 33.14
N SER A 3 -40.94 -13.46 34.22
CA SER A 3 -39.76 -12.67 34.61
C SER A 3 -38.54 -13.15 33.81
N LEU A 4 -37.58 -12.26 33.54
CA LEU A 4 -36.30 -12.59 32.90
C LEU A 4 -35.54 -13.69 33.67
N ASP A 5 -35.72 -13.75 35.00
CA ASP A 5 -35.13 -14.79 35.86
C ASP A 5 -35.65 -16.20 35.57
N GLN A 6 -36.79 -16.32 34.88
CA GLN A 6 -37.43 -17.60 34.55
C GLN A 6 -37.04 -18.11 33.15
N ILE A 7 -36.31 -17.33 32.37
CA ILE A 7 -35.85 -17.69 31.03
C ILE A 7 -34.55 -18.52 31.15
N PRO A 8 -34.38 -19.63 30.41
CA PRO A 8 -33.13 -20.40 30.39
C PRO A 8 -31.91 -19.56 29.98
N GLU A 9 -30.72 -19.90 30.49
CA GLU A 9 -29.49 -19.14 30.25
C GLU A 9 -29.09 -19.10 28.78
N GLU A 10 -29.33 -20.18 28.04
CA GLU A 10 -29.06 -20.28 26.61
C GLU A 10 -29.87 -19.27 25.79
N ILE A 11 -31.13 -19.05 26.19
CA ILE A 11 -32.01 -18.07 25.54
C ILE A 11 -31.58 -16.65 25.90
N VAL A 12 -31.20 -16.41 27.16
CA VAL A 12 -30.66 -15.12 27.58
C VAL A 12 -29.36 -14.82 26.82
N HIS A 13 -28.45 -15.79 26.67
CA HIS A 13 -27.25 -15.65 25.84
C HIS A 13 -27.56 -15.29 24.40
N GLN A 14 -28.53 -15.95 23.77
CA GLN A 14 -28.96 -15.56 22.42
C GLN A 14 -29.48 -14.12 22.37
N ILE A 15 -30.25 -13.69 23.36
CA ILE A 15 -30.74 -12.31 23.44
C ILE A 15 -29.57 -11.32 23.55
N LEU A 16 -28.52 -11.64 24.33
CA LEU A 16 -27.36 -10.76 24.47
C LEU A 16 -26.60 -10.52 23.15
N HIS A 17 -26.68 -11.43 22.17
CA HIS A 17 -26.06 -11.23 20.85
C HIS A 17 -26.73 -10.10 20.03
N TYR A 18 -27.95 -9.69 20.40
CA TYR A 18 -28.68 -8.57 19.79
C TYR A 18 -28.47 -7.24 20.53
N ILE A 19 -27.75 -7.26 21.65
CA ILE A 19 -27.42 -6.06 22.42
C ILE A 19 -26.04 -5.56 21.97
N SER A 20 -25.88 -4.24 21.87
CA SER A 20 -24.59 -3.65 21.55
C SER A 20 -23.55 -3.99 22.63
N PRO A 21 -22.26 -4.16 22.28
CA PRO A 21 -21.21 -4.37 23.27
C PRO A 21 -21.15 -3.26 24.33
N GLU A 22 -21.44 -2.02 23.94
CA GLU A 22 -21.49 -0.84 24.80
C GLU A 22 -22.63 -0.93 25.83
N ASP A 23 -23.85 -1.27 25.39
CA ASP A 23 -24.98 -1.44 26.30
C ASP A 23 -24.77 -2.66 27.21
N ASN A 24 -24.14 -3.72 26.70
CA ASN A 24 -23.76 -4.85 27.52
C ASN A 24 -22.82 -4.43 28.67
N LEU A 25 -21.78 -3.64 28.35
CA LEU A 25 -20.82 -3.07 29.32
C LEU A 25 -21.45 -2.13 30.34
N LEU A 26 -22.21 -1.16 29.85
CA LEU A 26 -22.64 -0.02 30.65
C LEU A 26 -23.95 -0.30 31.40
N LEU A 27 -24.78 -1.22 30.91
CA LEU A 27 -26.12 -1.46 31.45
C LEU A 27 -26.26 -2.90 31.94
N VAL A 28 -26.11 -3.91 31.06
CA VAL A 28 -26.48 -5.31 31.36
C VAL A 28 -25.69 -5.88 32.53
N HIS A 29 -24.36 -5.65 32.57
CA HIS A 29 -23.52 -6.11 33.67
C HIS A 29 -23.94 -5.59 35.06
N LEU A 30 -24.67 -4.47 35.12
CA LEU A 30 -25.06 -3.81 36.36
C LEU A 30 -26.45 -4.24 36.87
N LEU A 31 -27.24 -4.96 36.06
CA LEU A 31 -28.64 -5.25 36.37
C LEU A 31 -28.82 -6.36 37.41
N SER A 32 -28.05 -7.45 37.32
CA SER A 32 -28.11 -8.55 38.28
C SER A 32 -26.84 -9.38 38.27
N ARG A 33 -26.62 -10.20 39.32
CA ARG A 33 -25.46 -11.12 39.37
C ARG A 33 -25.51 -12.15 38.24
N ARG A 34 -26.69 -12.68 37.94
CA ARG A 34 -26.90 -13.65 36.86
C ARG A 34 -26.55 -13.03 35.51
N LEU A 35 -27.11 -11.86 35.20
CA LEU A 35 -26.81 -11.16 33.95
C LEU A 35 -25.34 -10.75 33.87
N ASN A 36 -24.72 -10.39 34.99
CA ASN A 36 -23.29 -10.10 35.02
C ASN A 36 -22.45 -11.31 34.58
N GLN A 37 -22.77 -12.51 35.05
CA GLN A 37 -22.09 -13.74 34.66
C GLN A 37 -22.31 -14.06 33.18
N LEU A 38 -23.56 -14.06 32.72
CA LEU A 38 -23.92 -14.34 31.33
C LEU A 38 -23.30 -13.32 30.35
N ALA A 39 -23.24 -12.05 30.75
CA ALA A 39 -22.60 -10.99 29.96
C ALA A 39 -21.07 -11.08 29.93
N GLN A 40 -20.44 -11.91 30.78
CA GLN A 40 -18.99 -12.17 30.77
C GLN A 40 -18.61 -13.37 29.90
N GLU A 41 -19.56 -14.07 29.29
CA GLU A 41 -19.27 -15.28 28.51
C GLU A 41 -18.27 -15.05 27.38
N PRO A 42 -17.17 -15.84 27.30
CA PRO A 42 -16.14 -15.66 26.28
C PRO A 42 -16.68 -15.74 24.84
N LEU A 43 -17.69 -16.58 24.59
CA LEU A 43 -18.29 -16.72 23.26
C LEU A 43 -19.02 -15.45 22.82
N LEU A 44 -19.70 -14.75 23.73
CA LEU A 44 -20.36 -13.48 23.45
C LEU A 44 -19.32 -12.41 23.08
N TRP A 45 -18.22 -12.34 23.83
CA TRP A 45 -17.15 -11.38 23.56
C TRP A 45 -16.38 -11.69 22.27
N ARG A 46 -16.18 -12.97 21.95
CA ARG A 46 -15.66 -13.39 20.63
C ARG A 46 -16.57 -12.92 19.51
N TYR A 47 -17.89 -13.09 19.66
CA TYR A 47 -18.88 -12.59 18.70
C TYR A 47 -18.77 -11.07 18.52
N TYR A 48 -18.69 -10.30 19.61
CA TYR A 48 -18.51 -8.85 19.53
C TYR A 48 -17.22 -8.45 18.83
N CYS A 49 -16.09 -9.13 19.08
CA CYS A 49 -14.85 -8.87 18.34
C CYS A 49 -15.00 -9.12 16.83
N LEU A 50 -15.71 -10.18 16.44
CA LEU A 50 -15.94 -10.52 15.02
C LEU A 50 -16.84 -9.53 14.29
N HIS A 51 -17.81 -8.92 14.98
CA HIS A 51 -18.86 -8.12 14.35
C HIS A 51 -18.69 -6.61 14.54
N ALA A 52 -17.93 -6.17 15.54
CA ALA A 52 -17.71 -4.75 15.80
C ALA A 52 -16.51 -4.17 15.03
N PHE A 53 -15.60 -5.01 14.54
CA PHE A 53 -14.36 -4.58 13.89
C PHE A 53 -14.12 -5.39 12.62
N LYS A 54 -13.83 -4.70 11.51
CA LYS A 54 -13.48 -5.36 10.25
C LYS A 54 -11.97 -5.58 10.15
N PHE A 55 -11.16 -4.68 10.70
CA PHE A 55 -9.71 -4.72 10.56
C PHE A 55 -9.00 -4.91 11.90
N TRP A 56 -8.01 -5.80 11.88
CA TRP A 56 -7.16 -6.11 13.03
C TRP A 56 -5.68 -5.97 12.65
N HIS A 57 -4.92 -5.26 13.49
CA HIS A 57 -3.47 -5.23 13.37
C HIS A 57 -2.85 -6.63 13.58
N PRO A 58 -1.85 -7.05 12.78
CA PRO A 58 -1.25 -8.39 12.89
C PRO A 58 -0.75 -8.76 14.29
N SER A 59 -0.27 -7.78 15.06
CA SER A 59 0.19 -7.99 16.46
C SER A 59 -0.87 -8.59 17.41
N HIS A 60 -2.14 -8.60 17.00
CA HIS A 60 -3.20 -9.22 17.79
C HIS A 60 -3.27 -10.74 17.63
N ASN A 61 -2.65 -11.28 16.58
CA ASN A 61 -2.79 -12.68 16.16
C ASN A 61 -4.27 -13.12 16.12
N PHE A 62 -5.12 -12.28 15.53
CA PHE A 62 -6.57 -12.46 15.61
C PHE A 62 -7.02 -13.78 15.00
N ASP A 63 -6.51 -14.14 13.83
CA ASP A 63 -6.86 -15.40 13.15
C ASP A 63 -6.40 -16.64 13.90
N GLU A 64 -5.25 -16.58 14.57
CA GLU A 64 -4.78 -17.66 15.45
C GLU A 64 -5.71 -17.79 16.66
N LYS A 65 -6.11 -16.68 17.28
CA LYS A 65 -7.05 -16.67 18.40
C LYS A 65 -8.42 -17.21 18.01
N LEU A 66 -8.87 -17.04 16.77
CA LEU A 66 -10.12 -17.62 16.28
C LEU A 66 -10.08 -19.16 16.22
N LYS A 67 -8.91 -19.76 16.05
CA LYS A 67 -8.72 -21.22 16.02
C LYS A 67 -8.67 -21.83 17.44
N GLU A 68 -8.38 -21.03 18.46
CA GLU A 68 -8.36 -21.46 19.85
C GLU A 68 -9.78 -21.60 20.47
N PRO A 69 -9.95 -22.47 21.48
CA PRO A 69 -11.17 -22.50 22.30
C PRO A 69 -11.47 -21.12 22.89
N ALA A 70 -12.74 -20.70 22.84
CA ALA A 70 -13.13 -19.35 23.26
C ALA A 70 -12.73 -19.03 24.72
N SER A 71 -12.73 -20.02 25.60
CA SER A 71 -12.33 -19.87 27.01
C SER A 71 -10.85 -19.60 27.25
N ARG A 72 -9.97 -19.84 26.26
CA ARG A 72 -8.52 -19.61 26.37
C ARG A 72 -8.09 -18.20 25.98
N VAL A 73 -8.95 -17.45 25.32
CA VAL A 73 -8.66 -16.10 24.85
C VAL A 73 -9.44 -15.09 25.68
N ALA A 74 -8.76 -14.07 26.19
CA ALA A 74 -9.37 -12.97 26.92
C ALA A 74 -10.11 -12.01 25.96
N TRP A 75 -11.20 -12.48 25.35
CA TRP A 75 -11.93 -11.74 24.30
C TRP A 75 -12.44 -10.37 24.76
N LYS A 76 -12.93 -10.27 25.99
CA LYS A 76 -13.39 -8.99 26.55
C LYS A 76 -12.26 -7.97 26.66
N ASP A 77 -11.09 -8.39 27.13
CA ASP A 77 -9.93 -7.50 27.25
C ASP A 77 -9.42 -7.07 25.87
N LEU A 78 -9.42 -7.99 24.90
CA LEU A 78 -9.09 -7.70 23.51
C LEU A 78 -10.06 -6.66 22.91
N PHE A 79 -11.37 -6.83 23.13
CA PHE A 79 -12.39 -5.89 22.68
C PHE A 79 -12.18 -4.50 23.30
N LEU A 80 -12.00 -4.42 24.62
CA LEU A 80 -11.77 -3.17 25.34
C LEU A 80 -10.48 -2.48 24.89
N PHE A 81 -9.42 -3.25 24.64
CA PHE A 81 -8.18 -2.74 24.09
C PHE A 81 -8.40 -2.10 22.71
N ARG A 82 -9.10 -2.79 21.81
CA ARG A 82 -9.43 -2.28 20.47
C ARG A 82 -10.30 -1.01 20.54
N LYS A 83 -11.33 -0.97 21.40
CA LYS A 83 -12.15 0.25 21.62
C LYS A 83 -11.34 1.45 22.13
N ARG A 84 -10.38 1.23 23.04
CA ARG A 84 -9.49 2.31 23.49
C ARG A 84 -8.64 2.86 22.35
N ARG A 85 -8.20 2.00 21.43
CA ARG A 85 -7.47 2.43 20.23
C ARG A 85 -8.36 3.25 19.30
N ASP A 86 -9.61 2.85 19.05
CA ASP A 86 -10.56 3.66 18.26
C ASP A 86 -10.78 5.04 18.88
N ALA A 87 -11.00 5.11 20.20
CA ALA A 87 -11.14 6.38 20.90
C ALA A 87 -9.89 7.26 20.77
N LYS A 88 -8.68 6.66 20.87
CA LYS A 88 -7.42 7.36 20.65
C LYS A 88 -7.31 7.89 19.21
N VAL A 89 -7.63 7.07 18.21
CA VAL A 89 -7.62 7.48 16.79
C VAL A 89 -8.57 8.64 16.57
N ALA A 90 -9.80 8.56 17.09
CA ALA A 90 -10.80 9.62 16.95
C ALA A 90 -10.34 10.94 17.57
N SER A 91 -9.75 10.90 18.77
CA SER A 91 -9.19 12.09 19.42
C SER A 91 -8.07 12.71 18.59
N LEU A 92 -7.06 11.91 18.21
CA LEU A 92 -5.92 12.39 17.42
C LEU A 92 -6.36 12.94 16.06
N PHE A 93 -7.32 12.29 15.41
CA PHE A 93 -7.83 12.73 14.11
C PHE A 93 -8.51 14.10 14.22
N ASN A 94 -9.36 14.31 15.22
CA ASN A 94 -9.96 15.61 15.46
C ASN A 94 -8.91 16.69 15.76
N GLU A 95 -7.82 16.35 16.46
CA GLU A 95 -6.72 17.27 16.69
C GLU A 95 -5.91 17.58 15.42
N VAL A 96 -5.75 16.63 14.49
CA VAL A 96 -5.14 16.84 13.17
C VAL A 96 -5.94 17.84 12.35
N LEU A 97 -7.28 17.76 12.41
CA LEU A 97 -8.18 18.70 11.73
C LEU A 97 -8.14 20.09 12.36
N ALA A 98 -8.10 20.17 13.70
CA ALA A 98 -8.24 21.42 14.43
C ALA A 98 -7.07 22.39 14.20
N THR A 99 -5.83 21.89 14.15
CA THR A 99 -4.63 22.73 14.12
C THR A 99 -3.52 22.09 13.30
N LYS A 100 -2.63 22.92 12.73
CA LYS A 100 -1.36 22.44 12.16
C LYS A 100 -0.30 22.15 13.21
N TYR A 101 -0.49 22.59 14.46
CA TYR A 101 0.46 22.36 15.54
C TYR A 101 0.51 20.89 15.97
N GLY A 102 1.70 20.28 15.90
CA GLY A 102 1.89 18.87 16.21
C GLY A 102 1.09 17.93 15.29
N ARG A 103 0.66 18.40 14.12
CA ARG A 103 -0.17 17.65 13.18
C ARG A 103 0.58 16.45 12.64
N ALA A 104 1.82 16.62 12.19
CA ALA A 104 2.63 15.54 11.65
C ALA A 104 2.88 14.46 12.71
N LYS A 105 3.15 14.86 13.96
CA LYS A 105 3.27 13.92 15.08
C LYS A 105 1.99 13.11 15.32
N LYS A 106 0.83 13.77 15.44
CA LYS A 106 -0.46 13.09 15.68
C LYS A 106 -0.85 12.19 14.50
N PHE A 107 -0.61 12.65 13.28
CA PHE A 107 -0.77 11.87 12.06
C PHE A 107 0.07 10.58 12.14
N GLY A 108 1.35 10.70 12.48
CA GLY A 108 2.25 9.57 12.69
C GLY A 108 1.79 8.63 13.80
N GLU A 109 1.27 9.16 14.91
CA GLU A 109 0.70 8.33 15.98
C GLU A 109 -0.52 7.52 15.51
N ILE A 110 -1.41 8.11 14.70
CA ILE A 110 -2.53 7.36 14.11
C ILE A 110 -1.99 6.26 13.19
N CYS A 111 -1.06 6.60 12.29
CA CYS A 111 -0.52 5.65 11.33
C CYS A 111 0.22 4.49 12.00
N SER A 112 0.91 4.75 13.12
CA SER A 112 1.58 3.72 13.91
C SER A 112 0.63 2.66 14.49
N LEU A 113 -0.67 2.95 14.55
CA LEU A 113 -1.67 1.97 14.99
C LEU A 113 -2.02 0.95 13.88
N GLY A 114 -1.61 1.20 12.63
CA GLY A 114 -1.81 0.32 11.49
C GLY A 114 -3.29 -0.02 11.26
N TYR A 115 -3.60 -1.29 11.01
CA TYR A 115 -4.96 -1.73 10.69
C TYR A 115 -6.00 -1.46 11.78
N ASP A 116 -5.61 -1.29 13.04
CA ASP A 116 -6.54 -0.86 14.09
C ASP A 116 -7.07 0.57 13.88
N ALA A 117 -6.46 1.39 13.02
CA ALA A 117 -7.02 2.69 12.66
C ALA A 117 -7.97 2.63 11.47
N LYS A 118 -7.95 1.56 10.65
CA LYS A 118 -8.64 1.50 9.35
C LYS A 118 -10.15 1.71 9.49
N ASP A 119 -10.83 0.97 10.38
CA ASP A 119 -12.29 1.06 10.57
C ASP A 119 -12.76 2.51 10.76
N PHE A 120 -12.12 3.22 11.69
CA PHE A 120 -12.44 4.62 11.95
C PHE A 120 -12.08 5.51 10.76
N ILE A 121 -10.87 5.39 10.21
CA ILE A 121 -10.40 6.29 9.13
C ILE A 121 -11.25 6.14 7.86
N LEU A 122 -11.69 4.93 7.53
CA LEU A 122 -12.60 4.68 6.40
C LEU A 122 -13.93 5.39 6.57
N SER A 123 -14.49 5.39 7.79
CA SER A 123 -15.70 6.18 8.07
C SER A 123 -15.48 7.69 7.83
N GLN A 124 -14.27 8.20 8.05
CA GLN A 124 -13.92 9.61 7.79
C GLN A 124 -13.76 9.88 6.29
N VAL A 125 -13.18 8.95 5.54
CA VAL A 125 -13.10 9.01 4.06
C VAL A 125 -14.49 9.05 3.43
N GLN A 126 -15.46 8.33 4.02
CA GLN A 126 -16.85 8.28 3.56
C GLN A 126 -17.76 9.33 4.21
N THR A 127 -17.18 10.37 4.83
CA THR A 127 -17.97 11.47 5.45
C THR A 127 -18.96 12.05 4.42
N PRO A 128 -20.27 12.18 4.72
CA PRO A 128 -21.25 12.76 3.80
C PRO A 128 -21.01 14.25 3.48
N ASP A 129 -21.46 14.70 2.31
CA ASP A 129 -21.31 16.10 1.84
C ASP A 129 -21.97 17.14 2.76
N ALA A 130 -22.91 16.72 3.60
CA ALA A 130 -23.59 17.58 4.58
C ALA A 130 -22.72 17.96 5.79
N ALA A 131 -21.58 17.29 6.02
CA ALA A 131 -20.71 17.60 7.15
C ALA A 131 -19.99 18.96 6.98
N ASP A 132 -19.86 19.73 8.07
CA ASP A 132 -19.24 21.07 8.04
C ASP A 132 -17.76 21.06 7.62
N ASP A 133 -17.07 19.94 7.86
CA ASP A 133 -15.65 19.73 7.59
C ASP A 133 -15.36 18.57 6.63
N VAL A 134 -16.31 18.27 5.73
CA VAL A 134 -16.23 17.15 4.77
C VAL A 134 -14.93 17.12 3.97
N LEU A 135 -14.45 18.26 3.45
CA LEU A 135 -13.24 18.27 2.62
C LEU A 135 -12.01 17.89 3.44
N ALA A 136 -11.88 18.43 4.65
CA ALA A 136 -10.77 18.15 5.53
C ALA A 136 -10.78 16.69 6.02
N ARG A 137 -11.95 16.17 6.43
CA ARG A 137 -12.09 14.77 6.84
C ARG A 137 -11.71 13.80 5.73
N ARG A 138 -12.20 14.02 4.51
CA ARG A 138 -11.88 13.17 3.36
C ARG A 138 -10.41 13.25 3.00
N TYR A 139 -9.81 14.45 2.98
CA TYR A 139 -8.39 14.62 2.67
C TYR A 139 -7.50 13.90 3.69
N PHE A 140 -7.65 14.23 4.98
CA PHE A 140 -6.80 13.63 6.02
C PHE A 140 -7.08 12.15 6.22
N GLY A 141 -8.33 11.70 6.04
CA GLY A 141 -8.68 10.30 6.03
C GLY A 141 -7.93 9.54 4.94
N ASN A 142 -7.97 10.02 3.70
CA ASN A 142 -7.27 9.40 2.57
C ASN A 142 -5.75 9.42 2.75
N ALA A 143 -5.19 10.53 3.22
CA ALA A 143 -3.76 10.68 3.47
C ALA A 143 -3.26 9.68 4.53
N ILE A 144 -3.95 9.60 5.67
CA ILE A 144 -3.64 8.65 6.76
C ILE A 144 -3.77 7.21 6.26
N LEU A 145 -4.87 6.88 5.58
CA LEU A 145 -5.10 5.54 5.06
C LEU A 145 -4.01 5.11 4.08
N SER A 146 -3.63 6.00 3.17
CA SER A 146 -2.54 5.78 2.22
C SER A 146 -1.20 5.57 2.94
N SER A 147 -0.91 6.36 3.97
CA SER A 147 0.32 6.22 4.75
C SER A 147 0.35 4.93 5.59
N VAL A 148 -0.79 4.50 6.16
CA VAL A 148 -0.93 3.20 6.83
C VAL A 148 -0.63 2.05 5.86
N ARG A 149 -1.18 2.09 4.65
CA ARG A 149 -0.96 1.07 3.61
C ARG A 149 0.52 0.99 3.23
N ARG A 150 1.16 2.13 2.97
CA ARG A 150 2.61 2.19 2.71
C ARG A 150 3.42 1.68 3.89
N GLY A 151 3.00 1.96 5.12
CA GLY A 151 3.66 1.43 6.32
C GLY A 151 3.61 -0.09 6.43
N VAL A 152 2.51 -0.72 6.03
CA VAL A 152 2.41 -2.18 5.94
C VAL A 152 3.33 -2.73 4.86
N ALA A 153 3.31 -2.15 3.66
CA ALA A 153 4.20 -2.55 2.56
C ALA A 153 5.68 -2.48 2.93
N ILE A 154 6.10 -1.36 3.54
CA ILE A 154 7.47 -1.16 3.97
C ILE A 154 7.85 -2.16 5.07
N GLN A 155 6.94 -2.47 6.00
CA GLN A 155 7.19 -3.47 7.03
C GLN A 155 7.39 -4.87 6.43
N ILE A 156 6.61 -5.26 5.41
CA ILE A 156 6.79 -6.53 4.68
C ILE A 156 8.22 -6.64 4.12
N TRP A 157 8.74 -5.59 3.47
CA TRP A 157 10.11 -5.60 2.95
C TRP A 157 11.17 -5.59 4.07
N ASP A 158 10.92 -4.86 5.17
CA ASP A 158 11.84 -4.82 6.30
C ASP A 158 11.96 -6.17 7.01
N ASP A 159 10.84 -6.88 7.16
CA ASP A 159 10.77 -8.23 7.72
C ASP A 159 11.45 -9.24 6.79
N LEU A 160 11.15 -9.18 5.48
CA LEU A 160 11.76 -10.04 4.45
C LEU A 160 13.29 -10.00 4.51
N ARG A 161 13.88 -8.80 4.62
CA ARG A 161 15.34 -8.68 4.72
C ARG A 161 15.90 -9.45 5.91
N ASN A 162 15.23 -9.35 7.06
CA ASN A 162 15.70 -9.99 8.29
C ASN A 162 15.56 -11.52 8.20
N GLU A 163 14.48 -12.00 7.58
CA GLU A 163 14.24 -13.42 7.29
C GLU A 163 15.30 -14.00 6.34
N GLU A 164 15.53 -13.37 5.19
CA GLU A 164 16.52 -13.84 4.21
C GLU A 164 17.97 -13.77 4.76
N ALA A 165 18.28 -12.76 5.58
CA ALA A 165 19.58 -12.66 6.26
C ALA A 165 19.80 -13.78 7.28
N PHE A 166 18.72 -14.34 7.86
CA PHE A 166 18.79 -15.49 8.75
C PHE A 166 18.93 -16.80 7.96
N GLU A 167 18.19 -16.95 6.86
CA GLU A 167 18.26 -18.11 5.96
C GLU A 167 19.63 -18.26 5.30
N SER A 168 20.25 -17.15 4.89
CA SER A 168 21.59 -17.11 4.30
C SER A 168 22.67 -17.70 5.24
N ARG A 169 22.40 -17.82 6.54
CA ARG A 169 23.32 -18.44 7.53
C ARG A 169 23.20 -19.97 7.58
N ARG A 170 22.32 -20.58 6.78
CA ARG A 170 22.07 -22.04 6.72
C ARG A 170 22.34 -22.60 5.31
N PRO A 171 23.59 -22.63 4.82
CA PRO A 171 23.90 -22.79 3.39
C PRO A 171 23.66 -24.18 2.74
N ASN A 172 23.08 -25.16 3.43
CA ASN A 172 23.00 -26.56 2.94
C ASN A 172 21.59 -27.18 3.00
N GLN A 173 20.53 -26.37 3.01
CA GLN A 173 19.15 -26.87 3.00
C GLN A 173 18.58 -26.83 1.59
N VAL A 174 17.72 -27.80 1.28
CA VAL A 174 16.87 -27.76 0.08
C VAL A 174 16.05 -26.49 0.14
N PRO A 175 15.94 -25.71 -0.95
CA PRO A 175 15.06 -24.55 -0.97
C PRO A 175 13.63 -25.00 -0.66
N GLU A 176 13.06 -24.49 0.41
CA GLU A 176 11.66 -24.70 0.76
C GLU A 176 10.89 -23.42 0.48
N VAL A 177 9.71 -23.54 -0.14
CA VAL A 177 8.83 -22.38 -0.31
C VAL A 177 8.28 -21.96 1.04
N VAL A 178 8.35 -20.66 1.34
CA VAL A 178 7.70 -20.08 2.51
C VAL A 178 6.34 -19.53 2.09
N PRO A 179 5.23 -20.08 2.62
CA PRO A 179 3.88 -19.68 2.23
C PRO A 179 3.66 -18.18 2.34
N GLY A 180 3.04 -17.57 1.34
CA GLY A 180 2.71 -16.14 1.40
C GLY A 180 3.86 -15.18 1.08
N ARG A 181 5.13 -15.61 1.15
CA ARG A 181 6.25 -14.67 1.18
C ARG A 181 6.41 -13.90 -0.14
N LEU A 182 6.35 -14.60 -1.27
CA LEU A 182 6.61 -14.01 -2.59
C LEU A 182 5.50 -13.05 -3.00
N GLU A 183 4.24 -13.46 -2.92
CA GLU A 183 3.12 -12.62 -3.31
C GLU A 183 2.98 -11.40 -2.41
N ARG A 184 3.20 -11.54 -1.09
CA ARG A 184 3.08 -10.42 -0.16
C ARG A 184 4.15 -9.37 -0.42
N ALA A 185 5.38 -9.81 -0.69
CA ALA A 185 6.49 -8.92 -1.01
C ALA A 185 6.27 -8.17 -2.34
N LEU A 186 5.67 -8.81 -3.35
CA LEU A 186 5.33 -8.17 -4.62
C LEU A 186 4.11 -7.24 -4.49
N ALA A 187 3.05 -7.68 -3.80
CA ALA A 187 1.83 -6.92 -3.56
C ALA A 187 2.07 -5.67 -2.69
N ALA A 188 3.17 -5.62 -1.94
CA ALA A 188 3.59 -4.42 -1.23
C ALA A 188 3.79 -3.20 -2.16
N PHE A 189 4.09 -3.38 -3.45
CA PHE A 189 4.10 -2.27 -4.41
C PHE A 189 2.69 -1.73 -4.70
N ASP A 190 1.70 -2.62 -4.84
CA ASP A 190 0.30 -2.22 -5.06
C ASP A 190 -0.21 -1.29 -3.95
N MET A 191 0.19 -1.52 -2.70
CA MET A 191 -0.19 -0.72 -1.53
C MET A 191 0.14 0.78 -1.64
N PHE A 192 1.09 1.16 -2.51
CA PHE A 192 1.43 2.56 -2.75
C PHE A 192 0.45 3.27 -3.68
N VAL A 193 -0.25 2.53 -4.54
CA VAL A 193 -1.09 3.09 -5.62
C VAL A 193 -2.58 2.78 -5.45
N ILE A 194 -2.96 1.81 -4.60
CA ILE A 194 -4.37 1.57 -4.29
C ILE A 194 -4.99 2.76 -3.56
N GLN A 195 -6.12 3.26 -4.09
CA GLN A 195 -6.86 4.37 -3.50
C GLN A 195 -8.07 3.88 -2.70
N ASP A 196 -8.72 2.82 -3.14
CA ASP A 196 -9.78 2.10 -2.45
C ASP A 196 -9.23 0.97 -1.57
N ASP A 197 -10.13 0.31 -0.84
CA ASP A 197 -9.78 -0.85 0.01
C ASP A 197 -9.61 -2.14 -0.76
N ILE A 198 -9.90 -2.15 -2.07
CA ILE A 198 -9.79 -3.33 -2.91
C ILE A 198 -8.36 -3.43 -3.42
N GLY A 199 -7.78 -4.62 -3.27
CA GLY A 199 -6.47 -4.92 -3.80
C GLY A 199 -5.33 -4.70 -2.84
N ASP A 200 -5.61 -4.73 -1.53
CA ASP A 200 -4.54 -4.81 -0.53
C ASP A 200 -3.82 -6.18 -0.59
N VAL A 201 -2.75 -6.32 0.20
CA VAL A 201 -1.91 -7.53 0.18
C VAL A 201 -2.71 -8.80 0.53
N ASP A 202 -3.71 -8.68 1.41
CA ASP A 202 -4.51 -9.82 1.83
C ASP A 202 -5.55 -10.17 0.74
N ASP A 203 -6.09 -9.17 0.04
CA ASP A 203 -6.93 -9.39 -1.16
C ASP A 203 -6.16 -10.10 -2.29
N VAL A 204 -4.89 -9.73 -2.53
CA VAL A 204 -4.05 -10.42 -3.52
C VAL A 204 -3.83 -11.88 -3.13
N SER A 205 -3.58 -12.14 -1.85
CA SER A 205 -3.40 -13.50 -1.33
C SER A 205 -4.70 -14.32 -1.51
N GLN A 206 -5.85 -13.72 -1.20
CA GLN A 206 -7.16 -14.35 -1.38
C GLN A 206 -7.49 -14.61 -2.86
N ALA A 207 -7.12 -13.72 -3.77
CA ALA A 207 -7.31 -13.93 -5.20
C ALA A 207 -6.52 -15.15 -5.68
N LEU A 208 -5.27 -15.31 -5.22
CA LEU A 208 -4.45 -16.49 -5.53
C LEU A 208 -4.99 -17.77 -4.87
N ASP A 209 -5.53 -17.69 -3.65
CA ASP A 209 -6.22 -18.82 -3.00
C ASP A 209 -7.44 -19.28 -3.82
N ASN A 210 -8.25 -18.32 -4.29
CA ASN A 210 -9.43 -18.61 -5.11
C ASN A 210 -9.04 -19.26 -6.44
N LEU A 211 -7.97 -18.78 -7.09
CA LEU A 211 -7.46 -19.37 -8.33
C LEU A 211 -6.92 -20.79 -8.11
N ALA A 212 -6.24 -21.04 -6.99
CA ALA A 212 -5.78 -22.38 -6.63
C ALA A 212 -6.96 -23.34 -6.37
N ALA A 213 -8.01 -22.86 -5.69
CA ALA A 213 -9.23 -23.63 -5.46
C ALA A 213 -9.94 -23.94 -6.80
N GLU A 214 -10.13 -22.94 -7.66
CA GLU A 214 -10.70 -23.12 -8.99
C GLU A 214 -9.89 -24.11 -9.84
N PHE A 215 -8.56 -24.06 -9.77
CA PHE A 215 -7.71 -25.02 -10.45
C PHE A 215 -7.96 -26.45 -9.97
N ARG A 216 -8.04 -26.67 -8.65
CA ARG A 216 -8.31 -27.99 -8.06
C ARG A 216 -9.68 -28.53 -8.46
N ASP A 217 -10.70 -27.68 -8.47
CA ASP A 217 -12.05 -28.06 -8.90
C ASP A 217 -12.08 -28.52 -10.37
N ASN A 218 -11.27 -27.89 -11.23
CA ASN A 218 -11.13 -28.28 -12.64
C ASN A 218 -10.23 -29.50 -12.87
N HIS A 219 -9.42 -29.91 -11.88
CA HIS A 219 -8.47 -31.02 -11.99
C HIS A 219 -8.53 -31.96 -10.76
N PRO A 220 -9.61 -32.75 -10.58
CA PRO A 220 -9.79 -33.61 -9.40
C PRO A 220 -8.72 -34.68 -9.19
N HIS A 221 -7.97 -35.00 -10.25
CA HIS A 221 -6.90 -36.01 -10.24
C HIS A 221 -5.50 -35.40 -10.15
N PHE A 222 -5.38 -34.09 -9.90
CA PHE A 222 -4.10 -33.39 -9.86
C PHE A 222 -3.10 -34.01 -8.88
N ASP A 223 -3.54 -34.40 -7.69
CA ASP A 223 -2.67 -34.99 -6.65
C ASP A 223 -2.14 -36.39 -7.02
N SER A 224 -2.70 -37.03 -8.06
CA SER A 224 -2.25 -38.34 -8.56
C SER A 224 -1.18 -38.25 -9.66
N LEU A 225 -0.96 -37.06 -10.21
CA LEU A 225 0.03 -36.81 -11.25
C LEU A 225 1.44 -36.73 -10.66
N CYS A 226 2.46 -37.00 -11.47
CA CYS A 226 3.85 -36.73 -11.05
C CYS A 226 4.14 -35.22 -11.02
N ILE A 227 5.18 -34.79 -10.31
CA ILE A 227 5.53 -33.36 -10.16
C ILE A 227 5.68 -32.66 -11.53
N ARG A 228 6.27 -33.34 -12.52
CA ARG A 228 6.39 -32.82 -13.89
C ARG A 228 5.03 -32.58 -14.54
N GLU A 229 4.14 -33.56 -14.47
CA GLU A 229 2.79 -33.47 -15.03
C GLU A 229 1.94 -32.42 -14.30
N GLN A 230 2.06 -32.34 -12.96
CA GLN A 230 1.42 -31.30 -12.15
C GLN A 230 1.85 -29.91 -12.62
N SER A 231 3.16 -29.70 -12.73
CA SER A 231 3.73 -28.40 -13.11
C SER A 231 3.32 -27.98 -14.52
N LEU A 232 3.33 -28.91 -15.49
CA LEU A 232 2.88 -28.65 -16.85
C LEU A 232 1.38 -28.39 -16.95
N THR A 233 0.57 -29.14 -16.18
CA THR A 233 -0.89 -28.96 -16.14
C THR A 233 -1.24 -27.58 -15.60
N LEU A 234 -0.59 -27.15 -14.51
CA LEU A 234 -0.75 -25.80 -13.97
C LEU A 234 -0.34 -24.73 -14.98
N ASN A 235 0.84 -24.86 -15.59
CA ASN A 235 1.35 -23.88 -16.55
C ASN A 235 0.38 -23.66 -17.72
N ARG A 236 -0.10 -24.76 -18.31
CA ARG A 236 -1.06 -24.74 -19.42
C ARG A 236 -2.40 -24.13 -19.00
N TRP A 237 -2.89 -24.48 -17.80
CA TRP A 237 -4.15 -23.91 -17.31
C TRP A 237 -4.07 -22.40 -17.11
N LEU A 238 -2.98 -21.89 -16.52
CA LEU A 238 -2.77 -20.44 -16.34
C LEU A 238 -2.81 -19.69 -17.68
N ARG A 239 -2.15 -20.25 -18.70
CA ARG A 239 -2.12 -19.67 -20.04
C ARG A 239 -3.47 -19.71 -20.73
N VAL A 240 -4.20 -20.82 -20.63
CA VAL A 240 -5.58 -20.94 -21.16
C VAL A 240 -6.53 -19.95 -20.47
N LYS A 241 -6.33 -19.69 -19.19
CA LYS A 241 -7.07 -18.67 -18.42
C LYS A 241 -6.56 -17.24 -18.64
N ASN A 242 -5.56 -17.06 -19.50
CA ASN A 242 -4.93 -15.78 -19.80
C ASN A 242 -4.28 -15.10 -18.58
N LEU A 243 -3.96 -15.83 -17.51
CA LEU A 243 -3.43 -15.30 -16.25
C LEU A 243 -1.93 -14.93 -16.33
N THR A 244 -1.26 -15.27 -17.41
CA THR A 244 0.17 -15.02 -17.63
C THR A 244 0.43 -14.55 -19.06
N GLY A 245 1.54 -13.83 -19.24
CA GLY A 245 1.91 -13.29 -20.55
C GLY A 245 1.39 -11.87 -20.81
N MET A 246 1.61 -11.41 -22.04
CA MET A 246 1.24 -10.07 -22.48
C MET A 246 1.01 -10.03 -23.99
N VAL A 247 -0.04 -9.32 -24.41
CA VAL A 247 -0.28 -9.01 -25.83
C VAL A 247 0.51 -7.76 -26.19
N ASP A 248 1.13 -7.75 -27.37
CA ASP A 248 1.97 -6.66 -27.90
C ASP A 248 3.05 -6.15 -26.91
N PRO A 249 4.05 -6.98 -26.56
CA PRO A 249 5.08 -6.62 -25.58
C PRO A 249 5.81 -5.32 -25.92
N GLU A 250 6.06 -5.02 -27.20
CA GLU A 250 6.70 -3.76 -27.62
C GLU A 250 5.97 -2.51 -27.12
N THR A 251 4.64 -2.61 -26.99
CA THR A 251 3.76 -1.52 -26.58
C THR A 251 3.43 -1.56 -25.09
N ASN A 252 3.26 -2.75 -24.53
CA ASN A 252 2.69 -2.92 -23.18
C ASN A 252 3.72 -3.26 -22.10
N TYR A 253 4.96 -3.61 -22.45
CA TYR A 253 5.98 -4.02 -21.48
C TYR A 253 6.26 -2.93 -20.43
N ARG A 254 6.18 -1.65 -20.82
CA ARG A 254 6.42 -0.52 -19.91
C ARG A 254 5.17 -0.01 -19.20
N ASN A 255 4.02 -0.66 -19.36
CA ASN A 255 2.84 -0.29 -18.61
C ASN A 255 3.00 -0.72 -17.15
N LEU A 256 2.89 0.23 -16.23
CA LEU A 256 3.03 0.05 -14.79
C LEU A 256 2.07 -1.01 -14.24
N ARG A 257 0.85 -1.14 -14.80
CA ARG A 257 -0.10 -2.17 -14.36
C ARG A 257 0.49 -3.57 -14.45
N ASN A 258 1.31 -3.83 -15.46
CA ASN A 258 1.88 -5.15 -15.75
C ASN A 258 3.06 -5.49 -14.83
N CYS A 259 3.56 -4.49 -14.08
CA CYS A 259 4.56 -4.67 -13.02
C CYS A 259 3.92 -5.11 -11.70
N LEU A 260 2.67 -4.72 -11.45
CA LEU A 260 2.00 -4.86 -10.15
C LEU A 260 1.16 -6.13 -10.14
N ILE A 261 1.48 -7.07 -9.25
CA ILE A 261 0.81 -8.38 -9.22
C ILE A 261 -0.68 -8.26 -8.90
N GLY A 262 -1.05 -7.36 -7.99
CA GLY A 262 -2.46 -7.15 -7.65
C GLY A 262 -3.24 -6.58 -8.82
N HIS A 263 -2.70 -5.59 -9.53
CA HIS A 263 -3.33 -5.07 -10.75
C HIS A 263 -3.40 -6.10 -11.86
N ALA A 264 -2.34 -6.89 -12.09
CA ALA A 264 -2.35 -7.95 -13.08
C ALA A 264 -3.44 -9.00 -12.79
N LEU A 265 -3.71 -9.32 -11.52
CA LEU A 265 -4.77 -10.27 -11.15
C LEU A 265 -6.19 -9.70 -11.23
N ARG A 266 -6.35 -8.36 -11.21
CA ARG A 266 -7.66 -7.69 -11.26
C ARG A 266 -8.06 -7.23 -12.66
N ASP A 267 -7.08 -6.98 -13.53
CA ASP A 267 -7.31 -6.57 -14.90
C ASP A 267 -7.89 -7.73 -15.71
N GLU A 268 -8.96 -7.50 -16.49
CA GLU A 268 -9.59 -8.56 -17.29
C GLU A 268 -8.62 -9.23 -18.27
N ALA A 269 -7.66 -8.46 -18.81
CA ALA A 269 -6.67 -8.99 -19.74
C ALA A 269 -5.49 -9.68 -19.04
N HIS A 270 -5.38 -9.57 -17.71
CA HIS A 270 -4.39 -10.22 -16.85
C HIS A 270 -2.93 -10.11 -17.32
N GLN A 271 -2.62 -9.03 -18.03
CA GLN A 271 -1.31 -8.85 -18.63
C GLN A 271 -0.24 -8.64 -17.56
N SER A 272 0.88 -9.33 -17.71
CA SER A 272 1.94 -9.32 -16.73
C SER A 272 3.32 -9.39 -17.40
N LEU A 273 4.31 -8.78 -16.74
CA LEU A 273 5.71 -8.98 -17.10
C LEU A 273 6.12 -10.44 -16.86
N PRO A 274 7.19 -10.94 -17.54
CA PRO A 274 7.66 -12.32 -17.31
C PRO A 274 7.88 -12.67 -15.85
N MET A 275 8.43 -11.72 -15.10
CA MET A 275 8.63 -11.82 -13.66
C MET A 275 7.33 -12.02 -12.87
N VAL A 276 6.28 -11.27 -13.21
CA VAL A 276 4.98 -11.36 -12.53
C VAL A 276 4.26 -12.63 -12.96
N SER A 277 4.34 -13.02 -14.23
CA SER A 277 3.83 -14.32 -14.72
C SER A 277 4.47 -15.51 -13.98
N ALA A 278 5.80 -15.51 -13.83
CA ALA A 278 6.50 -16.54 -13.08
C ALA A 278 6.11 -16.54 -11.59
N ALA A 279 5.94 -15.36 -10.99
CA ALA A 279 5.48 -15.25 -9.61
C ALA A 279 4.06 -15.80 -9.42
N ILE A 280 3.11 -15.49 -10.30
CA ILE A 280 1.75 -16.04 -10.28
C ILE A 280 1.78 -17.58 -10.30
N PHE A 281 2.58 -18.16 -11.21
CA PHE A 281 2.78 -19.62 -11.25
C PHE A 281 3.30 -20.16 -9.91
N CYS A 282 4.37 -19.56 -9.36
CA CYS A 282 4.97 -20.04 -8.11
C CYS A 282 4.01 -19.94 -6.92
N CYS A 283 3.23 -18.86 -6.82
CA CYS A 283 2.30 -18.65 -5.70
C CYS A 283 1.11 -19.61 -5.76
N ILE A 284 0.58 -19.91 -6.95
CA ILE A 284 -0.47 -20.92 -7.11
C ILE A 284 0.12 -22.32 -6.93
N GLY A 285 1.30 -22.58 -7.48
CA GLY A 285 2.02 -23.85 -7.30
C GLY A 285 2.26 -24.18 -5.82
N GLU A 286 2.66 -23.20 -5.02
CA GLU A 286 2.82 -23.32 -3.57
C GLU A 286 1.53 -23.77 -2.88
N ARG A 287 0.39 -23.14 -3.18
CA ARG A 287 -0.94 -23.55 -2.66
C ARG A 287 -1.36 -24.95 -3.10
N LEU A 288 -0.83 -25.41 -4.23
CA LEU A 288 -1.03 -26.76 -4.76
C LEU A 288 -0.01 -27.77 -4.23
N GLY A 289 0.92 -27.36 -3.36
CA GLY A 289 1.93 -28.23 -2.76
C GLY A 289 3.21 -28.41 -3.59
N LEU A 290 3.40 -27.64 -4.66
CA LEU A 290 4.62 -27.66 -5.47
C LEU A 290 5.73 -26.84 -4.78
N ASN A 291 6.94 -27.38 -4.78
CA ASN A 291 8.13 -26.63 -4.38
C ASN A 291 8.63 -25.76 -5.55
N ALA A 292 7.86 -24.70 -5.85
CA ALA A 292 8.05 -23.81 -6.99
C ALA A 292 8.68 -22.47 -6.58
N HIS A 293 9.75 -22.06 -7.28
CA HIS A 293 10.47 -20.83 -7.01
C HIS A 293 10.73 -20.03 -8.28
N CYS A 294 10.83 -18.72 -8.16
CA CYS A 294 11.29 -17.87 -9.27
C CYS A 294 12.79 -18.10 -9.52
N CYS A 295 13.18 -18.14 -10.79
CA CYS A 295 14.55 -18.21 -11.24
C CYS A 295 14.88 -16.99 -12.09
N ALA A 296 15.73 -16.11 -11.55
CA ALA A 296 16.06 -14.84 -12.19
C ALA A 296 17.15 -15.03 -13.26
N LEU A 297 16.81 -14.73 -14.51
CA LEU A 297 17.74 -14.64 -15.64
C LEU A 297 17.91 -13.18 -16.10
N PRO A 298 19.03 -12.80 -16.73
CA PRO A 298 19.13 -11.49 -17.37
C PRO A 298 17.99 -11.28 -18.36
N GLY A 299 17.21 -10.21 -18.20
CA GLY A 299 16.08 -9.88 -19.08
C GLY A 299 14.82 -10.77 -18.95
N HIS A 300 14.87 -11.91 -18.25
CA HIS A 300 13.75 -12.85 -18.14
C HIS A 300 13.61 -13.50 -16.75
N VAL A 301 12.50 -14.17 -16.47
CA VAL A 301 12.31 -14.95 -15.23
C VAL A 301 11.58 -16.24 -15.58
N LEU A 302 12.13 -17.37 -15.12
CA LEU A 302 11.50 -18.68 -15.24
C LEU A 302 10.92 -19.11 -13.89
N ALA A 303 9.99 -20.06 -13.91
CA ALA A 303 9.64 -20.84 -12.73
C ALA A 303 10.54 -22.09 -12.66
N MET A 304 11.07 -22.39 -11.48
CA MET A 304 11.88 -23.56 -11.18
C MET A 304 11.11 -24.43 -10.18
N VAL A 305 10.86 -25.70 -10.53
CA VAL A 305 10.13 -26.63 -9.66
C VAL A 305 11.04 -27.79 -9.27
N PHE A 306 11.11 -28.08 -7.98
CA PHE A 306 11.88 -29.19 -7.44
C PHE A 306 11.03 -30.44 -7.24
N ALA A 307 11.63 -31.61 -7.47
CA ALA A 307 11.08 -32.88 -7.02
C ALA A 307 11.16 -33.02 -5.48
N ALA A 308 10.44 -33.99 -4.92
CA ALA A 308 10.63 -34.37 -3.52
C ALA A 308 11.99 -35.06 -3.30
N GLN A 309 12.45 -35.14 -2.05
CA GLN A 309 13.75 -35.76 -1.73
C GLN A 309 13.81 -37.26 -2.10
N ASP A 310 12.68 -37.95 -2.07
CA ASP A 310 12.57 -39.40 -2.24
C ASP A 310 12.04 -39.83 -3.62
N THR A 311 11.66 -38.89 -4.48
CA THR A 311 11.10 -39.18 -5.82
C THR A 311 11.70 -38.28 -6.90
N THR A 312 11.85 -38.81 -8.11
CA THR A 312 12.19 -38.03 -9.31
C THR A 312 11.02 -37.15 -9.75
N LEU A 313 11.25 -36.25 -10.71
CA LEU A 313 10.17 -35.43 -11.30
C LEU A 313 9.06 -36.28 -11.94
N ASP A 314 9.40 -37.48 -12.42
CA ASP A 314 8.49 -38.46 -13.03
C ASP A 314 7.86 -39.42 -12.02
N GLY A 315 8.11 -39.25 -10.71
CA GLY A 315 7.51 -40.09 -9.65
C GLY A 315 8.22 -41.42 -9.39
N SER A 316 9.40 -41.66 -9.99
CA SER A 316 10.22 -42.84 -9.66
C SER A 316 10.96 -42.64 -8.33
N ARG A 317 11.10 -43.67 -7.50
CA ARG A 317 11.83 -43.54 -6.22
C ARG A 317 13.32 -43.32 -6.45
N VAL A 318 13.90 -42.37 -5.72
CA VAL A 318 15.34 -42.12 -5.73
C VAL A 318 16.03 -43.13 -4.81
N THR A 319 16.98 -43.89 -5.35
CA THR A 319 17.73 -44.92 -4.60
C THR A 319 19.01 -44.40 -3.97
N ASP A 320 19.54 -43.27 -4.46
CA ASP A 320 20.75 -42.62 -3.96
C ASP A 320 20.40 -41.30 -3.26
N PRO A 321 20.43 -41.24 -1.91
CA PRO A 321 20.11 -40.04 -1.16
C PRO A 321 21.17 -38.93 -1.29
N LEU A 322 22.33 -39.19 -1.90
CA LEU A 322 23.36 -38.18 -2.18
C LEU A 322 23.16 -37.50 -3.55
N ARG A 323 22.23 -37.98 -4.36
CA ARG A 323 21.94 -37.41 -5.68
C ARG A 323 21.31 -36.01 -5.52
N PRO A 324 21.75 -35.00 -6.29
CA PRO A 324 21.09 -33.69 -6.30
C PRO A 324 19.60 -33.83 -6.65
N ILE A 325 18.76 -33.07 -5.95
CA ILE A 325 17.32 -33.06 -6.20
C ILE A 325 17.05 -32.60 -7.62
N GLU A 326 16.25 -33.37 -8.34
CA GLU A 326 15.87 -33.05 -9.70
C GLU A 326 14.99 -31.80 -9.74
N ARG A 327 15.15 -31.02 -10.80
CA ARG A 327 14.37 -29.82 -11.03
C ARG A 327 14.10 -29.60 -12.51
N MET A 328 12.98 -28.96 -12.78
CA MET A 328 12.56 -28.53 -14.11
C MET A 328 12.38 -27.02 -14.16
N TYR A 329 12.35 -26.48 -15.38
CA TYR A 329 12.16 -25.07 -15.64
C TYR A 329 10.91 -24.88 -16.51
N LEU A 330 10.14 -23.84 -16.22
CA LEU A 330 8.96 -23.46 -16.98
C LEU A 330 9.02 -21.97 -17.31
N ASP A 331 8.46 -21.59 -18.45
CA ASP A 331 8.28 -20.21 -18.84
C ASP A 331 6.78 -19.84 -18.90
N PRO A 332 6.15 -19.50 -17.76
CA PRO A 332 4.74 -19.13 -17.75
C PRO A 332 4.37 -17.97 -18.68
N TYR A 333 5.35 -17.11 -19.00
CA TYR A 333 5.17 -16.00 -19.93
C TYR A 333 5.23 -16.46 -21.40
N GLY A 334 6.22 -17.29 -21.74
CA GLY A 334 6.58 -17.62 -23.11
C GLY A 334 5.96 -18.89 -23.71
N GLY A 335 5.68 -19.93 -22.92
CA GLY A 335 5.31 -21.23 -23.49
C GLY A 335 4.63 -22.23 -22.55
N ASP A 336 4.10 -23.29 -23.14
CA ASP A 336 3.28 -24.31 -22.46
C ASP A 336 4.10 -25.48 -21.91
N ASP A 337 5.30 -25.70 -22.46
CA ASP A 337 6.11 -26.89 -22.24
C ASP A 337 7.30 -26.62 -21.31
N GLU A 338 7.97 -27.71 -20.89
CA GLU A 338 9.19 -27.64 -20.09
C GLU A 338 10.27 -26.85 -20.86
N PHE A 339 10.85 -25.86 -20.20
CA PHE A 339 11.92 -25.06 -20.76
C PHE A 339 13.20 -25.89 -20.77
N ASP A 340 13.61 -26.30 -21.96
CA ASP A 340 14.73 -27.21 -22.16
C ASP A 340 16.06 -26.66 -21.60
N LYS A 341 16.84 -27.56 -20.98
CA LYS A 341 18.13 -27.20 -20.35
C LYS A 341 19.19 -26.80 -21.39
N GLU A 342 19.20 -27.38 -22.58
CA GLU A 342 20.16 -26.99 -23.62
C GLU A 342 19.86 -25.57 -24.13
N THR A 343 18.58 -25.26 -24.28
CA THR A 343 18.08 -23.91 -24.60
C THR A 343 18.48 -22.91 -23.52
N LEU A 344 18.34 -23.28 -22.24
CA LEU A 344 18.77 -22.45 -21.12
C LEU A 344 20.29 -22.22 -21.10
N ARG A 345 21.10 -23.25 -21.38
CA ARG A 345 22.56 -23.11 -21.51
C ARG A 345 22.93 -22.17 -22.65
N HIS A 346 22.24 -22.25 -23.79
CA HIS A 346 22.44 -21.32 -24.91
C HIS A 346 22.07 -19.88 -24.54
N PHE A 347 20.93 -19.68 -23.87
CA PHE A 347 20.49 -18.37 -23.42
C PHE A 347 21.53 -17.73 -22.48
N ILE A 348 21.98 -18.46 -21.46
CA ILE A 348 23.00 -18.02 -20.49
C ILE A 348 24.32 -17.68 -21.19
N ALA A 349 24.74 -18.49 -22.17
CA ALA A 349 25.94 -18.23 -22.95
C ALA A 349 25.82 -16.96 -23.80
N GLN A 350 24.65 -16.69 -24.40
CA GLN A 350 24.42 -15.50 -25.22
C GLN A 350 24.49 -14.19 -24.41
N VAL A 351 24.02 -14.20 -23.16
CA VAL A 351 24.07 -13.03 -22.26
C VAL A 351 25.41 -12.91 -21.51
N GLY A 352 26.41 -13.72 -21.86
CA GLY A 352 27.78 -13.63 -21.34
C GLY A 352 27.97 -14.21 -19.94
N TRP A 353 27.05 -15.03 -19.44
CA TRP A 353 27.08 -15.63 -18.10
C TRP A 353 27.73 -17.02 -18.11
N HIS A 354 28.93 -17.13 -18.70
CA HIS A 354 29.60 -18.42 -18.93
C HIS A 354 29.99 -19.19 -17.66
N SER A 355 29.98 -18.55 -16.49
CA SER A 355 30.31 -19.18 -15.19
C SER A 355 29.11 -19.81 -14.48
N LEU A 356 27.88 -19.60 -14.96
CA LEU A 356 26.68 -20.15 -14.34
C LEU A 356 26.37 -21.54 -14.92
N ASP A 357 26.39 -22.56 -14.07
CA ASP A 357 26.02 -23.91 -14.44
C ASP A 357 24.52 -24.17 -14.17
N VAL A 358 23.78 -24.52 -15.22
CA VAL A 358 22.33 -24.80 -15.19
C VAL A 358 21.98 -25.91 -14.20
N ASP A 359 22.89 -26.87 -14.01
CA ASP A 359 22.71 -27.99 -13.09
C ASP A 359 23.05 -27.64 -11.63
N THR A 360 23.56 -26.43 -11.37
CA THR A 360 23.76 -25.86 -10.02
C THR A 360 23.05 -24.52 -9.75
N MET A 361 22.33 -23.97 -10.73
CA MET A 361 21.49 -22.78 -10.57
C MET A 361 20.56 -22.87 -9.35
N ALA A 362 20.59 -21.83 -8.52
CA ALA A 362 19.73 -21.67 -7.36
C ALA A 362 18.48 -20.85 -7.68
N PRO A 363 17.40 -21.02 -6.91
CA PRO A 363 16.29 -20.06 -6.88
C PRO A 363 16.75 -18.63 -6.64
N ALA A 364 16.02 -17.67 -7.20
CA ALA A 364 16.21 -16.28 -6.85
C ALA A 364 15.65 -16.00 -5.46
N ALA A 365 16.41 -15.27 -4.64
CA ALA A 365 15.88 -14.69 -3.41
C ALA A 365 14.69 -13.77 -3.73
N VAL A 366 13.72 -13.68 -2.82
CA VAL A 366 12.55 -12.82 -3.01
C VAL A 366 13.01 -11.35 -3.09
N SER A 367 14.01 -10.94 -2.30
CA SER A 367 14.63 -9.61 -2.43
C SER A 367 15.17 -9.30 -3.82
N THR A 368 15.69 -10.31 -4.53
CA THR A 368 16.13 -10.15 -5.93
C THR A 368 14.95 -9.86 -6.85
N MET A 369 13.82 -10.53 -6.64
CA MET A 369 12.58 -10.28 -7.38
C MET A 369 12.06 -8.87 -7.13
N ILE A 370 12.08 -8.42 -5.88
CA ILE A 370 11.70 -7.06 -5.49
C ILE A 370 12.62 -6.01 -6.14
N GLY A 371 13.93 -6.24 -6.13
CA GLY A 371 14.91 -5.36 -6.79
C GLY A 371 14.67 -5.24 -8.31
N ARG A 372 14.34 -6.36 -8.98
CA ARG A 372 14.00 -6.36 -10.40
C ARG A 372 12.70 -5.63 -10.70
N LEU A 373 11.68 -5.77 -9.84
CA LEU A 373 10.43 -5.02 -9.95
C LEU A 373 10.67 -3.51 -9.80
N ALA A 374 11.40 -3.11 -8.75
CA ALA A 374 11.79 -1.72 -8.53
C ALA A 374 12.57 -1.14 -9.72
N HIS A 375 13.43 -1.94 -10.34
CA HIS A 375 14.15 -1.56 -11.55
C HIS A 375 13.21 -1.33 -12.75
N ASN A 376 12.25 -2.24 -13.01
CA ASN A 376 11.27 -2.08 -14.08
C ASN A 376 10.42 -0.82 -13.93
N ILE A 377 9.99 -0.50 -12.70
CA ILE A 377 9.24 0.73 -12.40
C ILE A 377 10.09 1.98 -12.68
N ARG A 378 11.35 2.02 -12.21
CA ARG A 378 12.26 3.14 -12.49
C ARG A 378 12.51 3.32 -13.99
N HIS A 379 12.68 2.22 -14.72
CA HIS A 379 12.85 2.25 -16.17
C HIS A 379 11.60 2.73 -16.91
N THR A 380 10.40 2.47 -16.38
CA THR A 380 9.16 3.04 -16.89
C THR A 380 9.16 4.57 -16.75
N ASN A 381 9.57 5.08 -15.58
CA ASN A 381 9.69 6.53 -15.36
C ASN A 381 10.74 7.19 -16.27
N LEU A 382 11.91 6.58 -16.48
CA LEU A 382 12.93 7.10 -17.41
C LEU A 382 12.44 7.09 -18.87
N PHE A 383 11.68 6.07 -19.25
CA PHE A 383 11.10 5.96 -20.60
C PHE A 383 10.13 7.11 -20.88
N LEU A 384 9.27 7.45 -19.92
CA LEU A 384 8.38 8.62 -20.02
C LEU A 384 9.16 9.92 -20.25
N THR A 385 10.32 10.10 -19.60
CA THR A 385 11.12 11.33 -19.77
C THR A 385 11.88 11.40 -21.10
N SER A 386 11.95 10.30 -21.87
CA SER A 386 12.77 10.20 -23.08
C SER A 386 11.99 9.97 -24.37
N GLN A 387 10.68 9.70 -24.30
CA GLN A 387 9.85 9.44 -25.48
C GLN A 387 8.50 10.18 -25.40
N ASP A 388 7.90 10.46 -26.57
CA ASP A 388 6.54 11.01 -26.72
C ASP A 388 5.48 9.92 -26.43
N VAL A 389 5.41 9.47 -25.18
CA VAL A 389 4.37 8.55 -24.69
C VAL A 389 3.57 9.23 -23.59
N SER A 390 2.25 9.13 -23.62
CA SER A 390 1.40 9.73 -22.59
C SER A 390 1.54 9.00 -21.25
N VAL A 391 1.52 9.77 -20.15
CA VAL A 391 1.58 9.21 -18.80
C VAL A 391 0.34 8.36 -18.49
N GLU A 392 -0.81 8.70 -19.07
CA GLU A 392 -2.06 7.97 -18.95
C GLU A 392 -1.93 6.54 -19.50
N ARG A 393 -1.18 6.36 -20.59
CA ARG A 393 -0.94 5.03 -21.17
C ARG A 393 -0.01 4.18 -20.30
N LEU A 394 1.01 4.79 -19.70
CA LEU A 394 2.03 4.06 -18.93
C LEU A 394 1.63 3.82 -17.47
N ALA A 395 0.84 4.70 -16.87
CA ALA A 395 0.53 4.69 -15.44
C ALA A 395 -0.96 4.88 -15.12
N GLY A 396 -1.84 4.77 -16.13
CA GLY A 396 -3.28 4.68 -15.90
C GLY A 396 -3.65 3.34 -15.26
N LEU A 397 -4.05 3.38 -13.99
CA LEU A 397 -4.39 2.19 -13.20
C LEU A 397 -5.90 2.08 -12.91
N GLY A 398 -6.73 2.89 -13.58
CA GLY A 398 -8.19 2.96 -13.37
C GLY A 398 -8.61 3.83 -12.17
N THR A 399 -7.75 3.97 -11.16
CA THR A 399 -7.94 4.88 -10.02
C THR A 399 -6.75 5.83 -9.90
N GLY A 400 -6.98 6.98 -9.24
CA GLY A 400 -5.99 8.05 -9.14
C GLY A 400 -5.66 8.75 -10.45
N THR A 401 -4.75 9.72 -10.38
CA THR A 401 -4.17 10.31 -11.60
C THR A 401 -2.95 9.50 -12.03
N ALA A 402 -2.74 9.35 -13.34
CA ALA A 402 -1.63 8.54 -13.85
C ALA A 402 -0.26 9.07 -13.39
N LEU A 403 -0.10 10.39 -13.31
CA LEU A 403 1.12 11.01 -12.79
C LEU A 403 1.35 10.63 -11.32
N GLN A 404 0.32 10.72 -10.48
CA GLN A 404 0.42 10.34 -9.05
C GLN A 404 0.76 8.86 -8.90
N ASN A 405 0.14 7.97 -9.69
CA ASN A 405 0.42 6.53 -9.67
C ASN A 405 1.89 6.24 -10.00
N LEU A 406 2.42 6.91 -11.01
CA LEU A 406 3.83 6.80 -11.38
C LEU A 406 4.75 7.31 -10.26
N GLU A 407 4.47 8.48 -9.70
CA GLU A 407 5.27 9.05 -8.60
C GLU A 407 5.29 8.15 -7.36
N LEU A 408 4.13 7.60 -6.98
CA LEU A 408 3.99 6.68 -5.84
C LEU A 408 4.67 5.34 -6.10
N SER A 409 4.59 4.81 -7.31
CA SER A 409 5.30 3.58 -7.68
C SER A 409 6.82 3.77 -7.70
N VAL A 410 7.31 4.91 -8.21
CA VAL A 410 8.74 5.24 -8.15
C VAL A 410 9.19 5.42 -6.69
N TYR A 411 8.34 5.98 -5.84
CA TYR A 411 8.61 6.08 -4.40
C TYR A 411 8.65 4.71 -3.71
N ALA A 412 7.74 3.80 -4.07
CA ALA A 412 7.75 2.40 -3.64
C ALA A 412 9.07 1.71 -4.03
N ALA A 413 9.49 1.87 -5.28
CA ALA A 413 10.77 1.35 -5.78
C ALA A 413 11.97 1.91 -5.03
N ALA A 414 11.94 3.20 -4.67
CA ALA A 414 12.98 3.82 -3.87
C ALA A 414 13.04 3.21 -2.45
N TRP A 415 11.90 3.08 -1.75
CA TRP A 415 11.82 2.40 -0.45
C TRP A 415 12.35 0.96 -0.51
N ALA A 416 11.84 0.15 -1.45
CA ALA A 416 12.22 -1.24 -1.60
C ALA A 416 13.73 -1.39 -1.83
N THR A 417 14.31 -0.56 -2.70
CA THR A 417 15.76 -0.63 -2.97
C THR A 417 16.59 -0.15 -1.77
N THR A 418 16.19 0.94 -1.11
CA THR A 418 16.87 1.43 0.10
C THR A 418 16.89 0.38 1.22
N LEU A 419 15.85 -0.45 1.32
CA LEU A 419 15.75 -1.47 2.37
C LEU A 419 16.51 -2.75 2.02
N LEU A 420 16.38 -3.22 0.78
CA LEU A 420 16.82 -4.56 0.37
C LEU A 420 18.17 -4.57 -0.36
N ASP A 421 18.62 -3.43 -0.89
CA ASP A 421 19.92 -3.28 -1.55
C ASP A 421 20.68 -2.05 -1.02
N PRO A 422 21.35 -2.19 0.14
CA PRO A 422 22.16 -1.11 0.72
C PRO A 422 23.31 -0.65 -0.19
N GLY A 423 23.74 -1.47 -1.16
CA GLY A 423 24.79 -1.12 -2.11
C GLY A 423 24.33 -0.09 -3.15
N ALA A 424 23.06 -0.13 -3.55
CA ALA A 424 22.44 0.83 -4.46
C ALA A 424 21.98 2.14 -3.79
N PHE A 425 22.25 2.30 -2.49
CA PHE A 425 21.74 3.40 -1.67
C PHE A 425 22.13 4.79 -2.20
N VAL A 426 23.39 4.98 -2.61
CA VAL A 426 23.92 6.29 -3.04
C VAL A 426 23.16 6.84 -4.24
N ASP A 427 22.85 5.98 -5.22
CA ASP A 427 22.17 6.37 -6.46
C ASP A 427 20.69 6.72 -6.24
N ILE A 428 20.09 6.23 -5.16
CA ILE A 428 18.63 6.26 -4.97
C ILE A 428 18.23 7.27 -3.89
N THR A 429 19.13 7.63 -2.98
CA THR A 429 18.83 8.55 -1.86
C THR A 429 18.34 9.92 -2.33
N SER A 430 18.91 10.47 -3.40
CA SER A 430 18.45 11.76 -3.95
C SER A 430 17.02 11.67 -4.50
N HIS A 431 16.70 10.59 -5.22
CA HIS A 431 15.37 10.34 -5.75
C HIS A 431 14.35 10.07 -4.64
N PHE A 432 14.75 9.30 -3.63
CA PHE A 432 13.96 9.05 -2.44
C PHE A 432 13.64 10.35 -1.70
N ALA A 433 14.64 11.19 -1.46
CA ALA A 433 14.47 12.47 -0.77
C ALA A 433 13.51 13.42 -1.51
N LEU A 434 13.65 13.52 -2.83
CA LEU A 434 12.76 14.35 -3.65
C LEU A 434 11.29 13.89 -3.54
N ARG A 435 11.03 12.58 -3.56
CA ARG A 435 9.68 12.00 -3.44
C ARG A 435 9.14 12.04 -2.01
N PHE A 436 10.00 11.87 -1.00
CA PHE A 436 9.62 12.08 0.39
C PHE A 436 9.21 13.53 0.63
N ASN A 437 9.95 14.50 0.08
CA ASN A 437 9.63 15.92 0.20
C ASN A 437 8.28 16.27 -0.47
N SER A 438 7.95 15.64 -1.61
CA SER A 438 6.67 15.89 -2.30
C SER A 438 5.46 15.36 -1.53
N LEU A 439 5.63 14.34 -0.69
CA LEU A 439 4.58 13.80 0.19
C LEU A 439 4.39 14.61 1.49
N ARG A 440 5.03 15.78 1.59
CA ARG A 440 4.86 16.80 2.65
C ARG A 440 5.28 16.31 4.03
N PHE A 441 4.40 15.64 4.76
CA PHE A 441 4.64 15.11 6.10
C PHE A 441 4.02 13.73 6.33
N ASP A 442 3.26 13.21 5.37
CA ASP A 442 2.45 12.00 5.53
C ASP A 442 3.31 10.81 6.00
N ASP A 443 4.48 10.64 5.39
CA ASP A 443 5.37 9.51 5.67
C ASP A 443 6.55 9.87 6.58
N ALA A 444 6.51 11.02 7.26
CA ALA A 444 7.57 11.42 8.19
C ALA A 444 7.80 10.38 9.29
N TRP A 445 6.72 9.74 9.76
CA TRP A 445 6.78 8.68 10.77
C TRP A 445 7.46 7.40 10.25
N LEU A 446 7.36 7.11 8.94
CA LEU A 446 8.03 5.95 8.32
C LEU A 446 9.53 6.18 8.23
N VAL A 447 9.93 7.38 7.79
CA VAL A 447 11.34 7.77 7.75
C VAL A 447 11.93 7.74 9.16
N GLU A 448 11.21 8.28 10.16
CA GLU A 448 11.65 8.22 11.56
C GLU A 448 11.76 6.79 12.10
N LYS A 449 10.73 5.96 11.90
CA LYS A 449 10.69 4.61 12.45
C LYS A 449 11.70 3.68 11.78
N ILE A 450 11.83 3.76 10.46
CA ILE A 450 12.49 2.73 9.65
C ILE A 450 13.79 3.26 9.06
N TYR A 451 13.80 4.43 8.42
CA TYR A 451 15.01 4.92 7.74
C TYR A 451 16.10 5.37 8.72
N VAL A 452 15.75 6.18 9.73
CA VAL A 452 16.73 6.76 10.68
C VAL A 452 17.41 5.69 11.54
N ASN A 453 16.68 4.64 11.90
CA ASN A 453 17.20 3.56 12.75
C ASN A 453 18.10 2.57 12.00
N ARG A 454 18.49 2.87 10.75
CA ARG A 454 19.27 1.97 9.90
C ARG A 454 20.66 2.54 9.61
N PRO A 455 21.70 1.68 9.55
CA PRO A 455 23.04 2.12 9.17
C PRO A 455 23.00 2.60 7.72
N GLN A 456 23.19 3.90 7.50
CA GLN A 456 23.40 4.44 6.16
C GLN A 456 24.85 4.18 5.76
N PRO A 457 25.15 3.75 4.53
CA PRO A 457 26.53 3.55 4.09
C PRO A 457 27.30 4.86 4.31
N HIS A 458 28.29 4.80 5.19
CA HIS A 458 29.04 5.97 5.63
C HIS A 458 29.89 6.47 4.46
N GLY A 459 29.59 7.68 4.00
CA GLY A 459 30.43 8.43 3.09
C GLY A 459 29.94 9.86 3.03
N ASP A 460 30.87 10.82 3.02
CA ASP A 460 30.63 12.22 2.68
C ASP A 460 30.21 12.33 1.20
N VAL A 461 29.06 11.74 0.87
CA VAL A 461 28.50 11.78 -0.47
C VAL A 461 27.78 13.11 -0.60
N PHE A 462 28.31 13.97 -1.45
CA PHE A 462 27.65 15.21 -1.84
C PHE A 462 26.42 14.86 -2.68
N LEU A 463 25.25 14.79 -2.05
CA LEU A 463 23.98 14.58 -2.74
C LEU A 463 23.50 15.92 -3.34
N ALA A 464 23.03 15.89 -4.59
CA ALA A 464 22.40 17.04 -5.23
C ALA A 464 21.05 17.43 -4.58
N ALA A 465 20.45 16.51 -3.81
CA ALA A 465 19.22 16.70 -3.05
C ALA A 465 19.48 16.59 -1.53
N PRO A 466 18.67 17.25 -0.68
CA PRO A 466 18.81 17.15 0.77
C PRO A 466 18.62 15.71 1.25
N ASN A 467 19.43 15.25 2.22
CA ASN A 467 19.24 13.96 2.89
C ASN A 467 17.81 13.87 3.52
N PRO A 468 17.12 12.71 3.46
CA PRO A 468 15.83 12.49 4.13
C PRO A 468 15.78 12.92 5.59
N GLU A 469 16.87 12.77 6.34
CA GLU A 469 16.98 13.24 7.73
C GLU A 469 16.91 14.76 7.85
N TYR A 470 17.45 15.49 6.88
CA TYR A 470 17.33 16.94 6.82
C TYR A 470 15.88 17.35 6.58
N ILE A 471 15.20 16.71 5.61
CA ILE A 471 13.77 16.96 5.34
C ILE A 471 12.94 16.64 6.59
N LEU A 472 13.17 15.51 7.26
CA LEU A 472 12.49 15.13 8.49
C LEU A 472 12.69 16.18 9.60
N ARG A 473 13.90 16.73 9.76
CA ARG A 473 14.17 17.82 10.70
C ARG A 473 13.39 19.09 10.35
N LEU A 474 13.27 19.44 9.07
CA LEU A 474 12.45 20.58 8.64
C LEU A 474 10.97 20.37 8.97
N ILE A 475 10.44 19.17 8.69
CA ILE A 475 9.06 18.81 9.03
C ILE A 475 8.82 18.93 10.53
N ARG A 476 9.68 18.34 11.37
CA ARG A 476 9.55 18.43 12.84
C ARG A 476 9.59 19.87 13.33
N ARG A 477 10.55 20.64 12.85
CA ARG A 477 10.66 22.06 13.22
C ARG A 477 9.39 22.81 12.84
N ALA A 478 8.83 22.58 11.65
CA ALA A 478 7.59 23.19 11.23
C ALA A 478 6.39 22.75 12.09
N ASP A 479 6.35 21.47 12.49
CA ASP A 479 5.29 20.89 13.31
C ASP A 479 5.28 21.42 14.76
N GLU A 480 6.45 21.76 15.29
CA GLU A 480 6.65 22.34 16.63
C GLU A 480 6.44 23.87 16.68
N LEU A 481 6.32 24.54 15.53
CA LEU A 481 6.08 25.99 15.49
C LEU A 481 4.61 26.29 15.81
N LYS A 482 4.40 27.09 16.86
CA LYS A 482 3.06 27.59 17.20
C LYS A 482 2.45 28.35 16.01
N PRO A 483 1.22 28.03 15.61
CA PRO A 483 0.56 28.69 14.49
C PRO A 483 0.38 30.18 14.74
N VAL A 484 0.76 30.99 13.75
CA VAL A 484 0.36 32.40 13.67
C VAL A 484 -1.09 32.45 13.20
N LEU A 485 -1.94 33.18 13.92
CA LEU A 485 -3.32 33.39 13.53
C LEU A 485 -3.41 34.47 12.45
N ARG A 486 -4.34 34.30 11.52
CA ARG A 486 -4.67 35.32 10.52
C ARG A 486 -5.30 36.51 11.24
N GLU A 487 -4.72 37.68 11.06
CA GLU A 487 -5.39 38.93 11.39
C GLU A 487 -6.58 39.15 10.45
N ALA A 488 -7.58 39.88 10.90
CA ALA A 488 -8.70 40.29 10.05
C ALA A 488 -8.17 41.26 8.97
N GLN A 489 -7.76 40.71 7.82
CA GLN A 489 -7.25 41.51 6.70
C GLN A 489 -8.36 42.41 6.16
N THR A 490 -8.24 43.72 6.38
CA THR A 490 -9.17 44.74 5.88
C THR A 490 -8.74 45.32 4.52
N THR A 491 -7.53 45.00 4.03
CA THR A 491 -6.88 45.66 2.88
C THR A 491 -6.48 44.75 1.71
N THR A 492 -6.92 43.49 1.69
CA THR A 492 -6.61 42.55 0.58
C THR A 492 -7.73 42.48 -0.46
N GLU A 493 -7.37 42.46 -1.74
CA GLU A 493 -8.28 42.39 -2.89
C GLU A 493 -9.03 41.05 -2.93
N PHE A 494 -8.31 39.95 -2.71
CA PHE A 494 -8.83 38.59 -2.59
C PHE A 494 -8.59 38.04 -1.18
N LYS A 495 -9.57 37.27 -0.68
CA LYS A 495 -9.53 36.59 0.61
C LYS A 495 -9.16 35.12 0.43
N VAL A 496 -8.58 34.51 1.48
CA VAL A 496 -8.34 33.07 1.50
C VAL A 496 -9.66 32.32 1.31
N GLY A 497 -9.65 31.38 0.36
CA GLY A 497 -10.81 30.60 -0.06
C GLY A 497 -11.53 31.16 -1.29
N ASN A 498 -11.24 32.39 -1.71
CA ASN A 498 -11.77 32.91 -2.97
C ASN A 498 -11.25 32.08 -4.14
N VAL A 499 -12.14 31.84 -5.10
CA VAL A 499 -11.79 31.20 -6.36
C VAL A 499 -11.50 32.30 -7.38
N VAL A 500 -10.34 32.21 -8.02
CA VAL A 500 -9.85 33.22 -8.95
C VAL A 500 -9.44 32.58 -10.26
N ARG A 501 -9.61 33.32 -11.36
CA ARG A 501 -9.12 32.96 -12.68
C ARG A 501 -7.92 33.83 -13.03
N HIS A 502 -6.89 33.21 -13.61
CA HIS A 502 -5.81 33.97 -14.22
C HIS A 502 -6.27 34.59 -15.55
N GLY A 503 -6.28 35.93 -15.68
CA GLY A 503 -6.81 36.62 -16.87
C GLY A 503 -6.12 36.25 -18.19
N ARG A 504 -4.78 36.08 -18.18
CA ARG A 504 -4.02 35.66 -19.38
C ARG A 504 -4.13 34.18 -19.75
N TYR A 505 -4.01 33.29 -18.76
CA TYR A 505 -3.87 31.84 -19.00
C TYR A 505 -5.17 31.06 -18.79
N GLY A 506 -6.22 31.70 -18.27
CA GLY A 506 -7.55 31.13 -18.12
C GLY A 506 -7.71 30.09 -17.01
N PHE A 507 -6.63 29.60 -16.40
CA PHE A 507 -6.71 28.60 -15.33
C PHE A 507 -7.38 29.17 -14.08
N VAL A 508 -8.08 28.29 -13.37
CA VAL A 508 -8.78 28.59 -12.11
C VAL A 508 -7.95 28.07 -10.93
N GLY A 509 -7.87 28.85 -9.86
CA GLY A 509 -7.19 28.47 -8.63
C GLY A 509 -7.89 28.98 -7.39
N VAL A 510 -7.57 28.41 -6.24
CA VAL A 510 -8.14 28.80 -4.93
C VAL A 510 -7.09 29.53 -4.11
N VAL A 511 -7.39 30.73 -3.62
CA VAL A 511 -6.46 31.52 -2.80
C VAL A 511 -6.22 30.80 -1.46
N ILE A 512 -4.99 30.36 -1.20
CA ILE A 512 -4.63 29.72 0.08
C ILE A 512 -3.86 30.66 1.02
N ASN A 513 -3.18 31.66 0.46
CA ASN A 513 -2.48 32.69 1.23
C ASN A 513 -2.32 33.98 0.41
N GLY A 514 -2.27 35.13 1.08
CA GLY A 514 -1.91 36.42 0.50
C GLY A 514 -0.69 36.97 1.22
N GLU A 515 0.36 37.30 0.48
CA GLU A 515 1.53 37.99 1.04
C GLU A 515 1.26 39.49 0.91
N VAL A 516 1.13 40.20 2.04
CA VAL A 516 1.08 41.67 2.05
C VAL A 516 2.52 42.16 2.03
N PRO A 517 3.04 42.67 0.91
CA PRO A 517 4.42 43.08 0.85
C PRO A 517 4.62 44.45 1.53
N PRO A 518 5.87 44.87 1.77
CA PRO A 518 6.18 46.20 2.26
C PRO A 518 5.60 47.29 1.36
N GLN A 519 5.27 48.46 1.92
CA GLN A 519 4.67 49.58 1.19
C GLN A 519 5.40 49.85 -0.14
N GLY A 520 4.66 49.86 -1.26
CA GLY A 520 5.16 50.12 -2.62
C GLY A 520 5.48 48.89 -3.47
N SER A 521 5.28 47.67 -2.98
CA SER A 521 5.48 46.43 -3.73
C SER A 521 4.17 45.86 -4.29
N ASP A 522 4.26 45.10 -5.39
CA ASP A 522 3.13 44.40 -6.01
C ASP A 522 2.57 43.31 -5.08
N LEU A 523 1.24 43.23 -4.94
CA LEU A 523 0.56 42.21 -4.13
C LEU A 523 0.57 40.85 -4.86
N TYR A 524 0.96 39.78 -4.14
CA TYR A 524 0.98 38.42 -4.67
C TYR A 524 0.11 37.47 -3.83
N TYR A 525 -0.52 36.54 -4.52
CA TYR A 525 -1.34 35.49 -3.93
C TYR A 525 -0.76 34.13 -4.23
N ARG A 526 -0.79 33.27 -3.22
CA ARG A 526 -0.49 31.85 -3.38
C ARG A 526 -1.80 31.12 -3.65
N LEU A 527 -1.86 30.44 -4.78
CA LEU A 527 -3.03 29.72 -5.24
C LEU A 527 -2.78 28.22 -5.15
N LEU A 528 -3.78 27.47 -4.70
CA LEU A 528 -3.91 26.06 -5.00
C LEU A 528 -4.40 25.94 -6.44
N THR A 529 -3.65 25.22 -7.28
CA THR A 529 -3.90 25.10 -8.73
C THR A 529 -4.18 23.66 -9.15
N PRO A 530 -4.75 23.43 -10.35
CA PRO A 530 -5.02 22.09 -10.84
C PRO A 530 -3.73 21.25 -10.92
N PRO A 531 -3.80 19.91 -10.70
CA PRO A 531 -2.63 19.03 -10.77
C PRO A 531 -1.93 19.00 -12.13
N SER A 532 -2.62 19.40 -13.20
CA SER A 532 -2.08 19.47 -14.56
C SER A 532 -1.12 20.65 -14.77
N MET A 533 -1.03 21.59 -13.82
CA MET A 533 -0.01 22.64 -13.85
C MET A 533 1.30 22.13 -13.23
N GLN A 534 2.44 22.74 -13.59
CA GLN A 534 3.75 22.43 -13.01
C GLN A 534 3.80 22.83 -11.53
N GLY A 535 3.20 22.01 -10.67
CA GLY A 535 3.15 22.21 -9.22
C GLY A 535 1.73 22.44 -8.68
N THR A 536 1.53 21.97 -7.46
CA THR A 536 0.29 22.13 -6.68
C THR A 536 -0.01 23.59 -6.33
N PHE A 537 1.02 24.45 -6.31
CA PHE A 537 0.92 25.85 -5.90
C PHE A 537 1.51 26.78 -6.93
N SER A 538 0.83 27.91 -7.15
CA SER A 538 1.33 29.00 -7.99
C SER A 538 1.35 30.31 -7.20
N LEU A 539 2.43 31.08 -7.35
CA LEU A 539 2.51 32.45 -6.87
C LEU A 539 2.12 33.40 -8.01
N VAL A 540 1.03 34.14 -7.86
CA VAL A 540 0.44 34.95 -8.92
C VAL A 540 0.22 36.38 -8.45
N LYS A 541 0.55 37.35 -9.31
CA LYS A 541 0.33 38.77 -9.05
C LYS A 541 -1.17 39.08 -9.02
N ALA A 542 -1.62 39.86 -8.04
CA ALA A 542 -3.01 40.23 -7.84
C ALA A 542 -3.67 40.80 -9.11
N SER A 543 -2.97 41.69 -9.82
CA SER A 543 -3.46 42.32 -11.05
C SER A 543 -3.67 41.37 -12.24
N SER A 544 -3.29 40.09 -12.10
CA SER A 544 -3.49 39.06 -13.13
C SER A 544 -4.68 38.15 -12.81
N LEU A 545 -5.40 38.42 -11.71
CA LEU A 545 -6.46 37.59 -11.17
C LEU A 545 -7.81 38.27 -11.28
N GLU A 546 -8.84 37.46 -11.55
CA GLU A 546 -10.24 37.86 -11.60
C GLU A 546 -11.04 36.94 -10.69
N LEU A 547 -12.00 37.49 -9.92
CA LEU A 547 -12.83 36.69 -9.03
C LEU A 547 -13.83 35.85 -9.85
N VAL A 548 -13.88 34.54 -9.59
CA VAL A 548 -14.90 33.65 -10.16
C VAL A 548 -16.18 33.77 -9.33
N GLN A 549 -17.27 34.19 -9.98
CA GLN A 549 -18.60 34.33 -9.35
C GLN A 549 -19.56 33.19 -9.76
N ASP A 550 -19.21 32.42 -10.78
CA ASP A 550 -19.99 31.27 -11.20
C ASP A 550 -19.79 30.11 -10.21
N ILE A 551 -20.91 29.61 -9.66
CA ILE A 551 -20.87 28.60 -8.61
C ILE A 551 -20.37 27.26 -9.15
N GLU A 552 -20.76 26.88 -10.36
CA GLU A 552 -20.38 25.59 -10.95
C GLU A 552 -18.88 25.56 -11.23
N GLU A 553 -18.35 26.65 -11.79
CA GLU A 553 -16.92 26.79 -12.02
C GLU A 553 -16.11 26.86 -10.73
N ALA A 554 -16.59 27.62 -9.74
CA ALA A 554 -15.92 27.71 -8.44
C ALA A 554 -15.92 26.36 -7.71
N GLN A 555 -17.02 25.61 -7.80
CA GLN A 555 -17.13 24.27 -7.24
C GLN A 555 -16.23 23.27 -8.00
N ALA A 556 -16.05 23.44 -9.31
CA ALA A 556 -15.13 22.63 -10.11
C ALA A 556 -13.65 22.84 -9.73
N ALA A 557 -13.30 23.93 -9.03
CA ALA A 557 -11.97 24.17 -8.46
C ALA A 557 -11.67 23.34 -7.19
N MET A 558 -12.39 22.24 -6.98
CA MET A 558 -12.15 21.28 -5.90
C MET A 558 -11.05 20.29 -6.30
N PHE A 559 -9.80 20.71 -6.15
CA PHE A 559 -8.61 19.89 -6.42
C PHE A 559 -8.35 18.85 -5.31
N PRO A 560 -7.53 17.80 -5.57
CA PRO A 560 -7.23 16.76 -4.58
C PRO A 560 -6.77 17.28 -3.22
N ASP A 561 -5.97 18.36 -3.21
CA ASP A 561 -5.38 18.94 -2.00
C ASP A 561 -6.25 19.99 -1.31
N THR A 562 -7.47 20.26 -1.81
CA THR A 562 -8.35 21.30 -1.27
C THR A 562 -8.64 21.09 0.21
N GLY A 563 -8.86 19.84 0.63
CA GLY A 563 -9.15 19.49 2.01
C GLY A 563 -7.99 19.72 2.99
N LEU A 564 -6.77 19.88 2.51
CA LEU A 564 -5.64 20.25 3.37
C LEU A 564 -5.82 21.64 3.98
N PHE A 565 -6.46 22.55 3.24
CA PHE A 565 -6.57 23.97 3.59
C PHE A 565 -7.99 24.41 3.96
N PHE A 566 -9.00 23.69 3.44
CA PHE A 566 -10.40 24.08 3.54
C PHE A 566 -11.27 22.96 4.09
N LYS A 567 -12.29 23.33 4.86
CA LYS A 567 -13.22 22.39 5.49
C LYS A 567 -14.44 22.08 4.61
N ARG A 568 -14.94 23.07 3.86
CA ARG A 568 -16.05 22.93 2.90
C ARG A 568 -16.08 24.05 1.87
N PHE A 569 -16.88 23.87 0.81
CA PHE A 569 -17.26 24.93 -0.12
C PHE A 569 -18.60 25.54 0.30
N ASP A 570 -18.67 26.86 0.39
CA ASP A 570 -19.88 27.62 0.69
C ASP A 570 -20.48 28.14 -0.63
N LYS A 571 -21.61 27.54 -1.05
CA LYS A 571 -22.30 27.88 -2.30
C LYS A 571 -22.91 29.27 -2.27
N GLU A 572 -23.39 29.74 -1.13
CA GLU A 572 -24.03 31.07 -1.02
C GLU A 572 -23.00 32.19 -1.20
N ARG A 573 -21.77 31.93 -0.73
CA ARG A 573 -20.66 32.89 -0.79
C ARG A 573 -19.68 32.64 -1.94
N CYS A 574 -19.88 31.57 -2.71
CA CYS A 574 -19.00 31.13 -3.80
C CYS A 574 -17.52 31.08 -3.36
N THR A 575 -17.25 30.52 -2.17
CA THR A 575 -15.92 30.53 -1.56
C THR A 575 -15.66 29.26 -0.76
N PHE A 576 -14.40 28.84 -0.72
CA PHE A 576 -13.96 27.80 0.21
C PHE A 576 -13.80 28.36 1.61
N ILE A 577 -14.21 27.59 2.62
CA ILE A 577 -14.10 27.97 4.02
C ILE A 577 -12.80 27.38 4.61
N PRO A 578 -11.88 28.20 5.14
CA PRO A 578 -10.64 27.71 5.73
C PRO A 578 -10.89 26.71 6.87
N SER A 579 -10.03 25.68 6.98
CA SER A 579 -10.15 24.67 8.04
C SER A 579 -9.97 25.27 9.44
N ASN A 580 -9.12 26.30 9.55
CA ASN A 580 -8.92 27.06 10.77
C ASN A 580 -8.45 28.49 10.44
N ASN A 581 -8.28 29.32 11.48
CA ASN A 581 -7.80 30.69 11.36
C ASN A 581 -6.27 30.80 11.33
N GLU A 582 -5.54 29.70 11.12
CA GLU A 582 -4.08 29.71 11.12
C GLU A 582 -3.56 30.13 9.75
N MET A 583 -2.49 30.93 9.71
CA MET A 583 -1.80 31.22 8.45
C MET A 583 -1.26 29.92 7.85
N VAL A 584 -1.38 29.76 6.54
CA VAL A 584 -0.80 28.62 5.83
C VAL A 584 0.73 28.76 5.87
N TYR A 585 1.41 27.78 6.46
CA TYR A 585 2.85 27.65 6.29
C TYR A 585 3.07 26.65 5.18
N THR A 586 3.54 27.14 4.05
CA THR A 586 4.04 26.30 2.95
C THR A 586 5.56 26.41 3.02
N PRO A 587 6.30 25.30 3.19
CA PRO A 587 7.75 25.33 3.05
C PRO A 587 8.10 25.95 1.69
N LEU A 588 9.19 26.73 1.69
CA LEU A 588 9.73 27.43 0.52
C LEU A 588 10.07 26.46 -0.61
#